data_AF-A0A2T3G7H7-F1
#
_entry.id   AF-A0A2T3G7H7-F1
#
_cell.length_a   1.000
_cell.length_b   1.000
_cell.length_c   1.000
_cell.angle_alpha   90.00
_cell.angle_beta   90.00
_cell.angle_gamma   90.00
#
_symmetry.space_group_name_H-M   'P 1'
#
loop_
_entity.id
_entity.type
_entity.pdbx_description
1 polymer ?
#
loop_
_entity_poly.entity_id
_entity_poly.type
_entity_poly.pdbx_seq_one_letter_code
_entity_poly.pdbx_strand_id
1 'polypeptide(L)'
;MKFNGAQDADAIVAADAPYKEQYSHLDQTKDKMPVYVRQNTEDTNTFSNNNAQIWNYGIPVVSKWILNGGVDQQWDEYVKQVNNLGMKQNVELWQKAYDAAVK
;
A
#
# COMPACT_ATOMS: atom_id res chain seq x y z
N MET A 1 -5.49 3.30 -33.88
CA MET A 1 -6.66 4.03 -33.34
C MET A 1 -6.21 4.67 -32.03
N LYS A 2 -6.10 6.00 -31.95
CA LYS A 2 -5.73 6.70 -30.69
C LYS A 2 -7.04 7.13 -30.02
N PHE A 3 -7.28 6.68 -28.80
CA PHE A 3 -8.46 7.05 -28.02
C PHE A 3 -8.17 8.35 -27.27
N ASN A 4 -8.97 9.39 -27.47
CA ASN A 4 -8.85 10.65 -26.72
C ASN A 4 -9.07 10.38 -25.22
N GLY A 5 -8.07 10.69 -24.40
CA GLY A 5 -8.09 10.51 -22.95
C GLY A 5 -7.30 9.30 -22.42
N ALA A 6 -6.81 8.42 -23.30
CA ALA A 6 -5.78 7.46 -22.90
C ALA A 6 -4.43 8.19 -22.81
N GLN A 7 -3.72 8.07 -21.69
CA GLN A 7 -2.30 8.43 -21.63
C GLN A 7 -1.61 7.71 -22.79
N ASP A 8 -0.94 8.48 -23.63
CA ASP A 8 -0.11 7.96 -24.69
C ASP A 8 0.92 7.00 -24.07
N ALA A 9 0.98 5.77 -24.59
CA ALA A 9 1.93 4.77 -24.11
C ALA A 9 3.37 5.31 -24.10
N ASP A 10 3.69 6.23 -25.02
CA ASP A 10 4.96 6.92 -25.10
C ASP A 10 5.24 7.80 -23.87
N ALA A 11 4.24 8.50 -23.31
CA ALA A 11 4.42 9.29 -22.09
C ALA A 11 4.57 8.42 -20.84
N ILE A 12 3.88 7.27 -20.79
CA ILE A 12 4.05 6.29 -19.71
C ILE A 12 5.49 5.74 -19.74
N VAL A 13 5.98 5.35 -20.92
CA VAL A 13 7.36 4.87 -21.10
C VAL A 13 8.38 5.96 -20.73
N ALA A 14 8.13 7.22 -21.11
CA ALA A 14 9.00 8.33 -20.76
C ALA A 14 9.05 8.61 -19.24
N ALA A 15 7.90 8.51 -18.56
CA ALA A 15 7.80 8.67 -17.11
C ALA A 15 8.51 7.53 -16.35
N ASP A 16 8.51 6.32 -16.91
CA ASP A 16 9.12 5.14 -16.30
C ASP A 16 10.63 5.02 -16.55
N ALA A 17 11.15 5.69 -17.58
CA ALA A 17 12.57 5.60 -17.99
C ALA A 17 13.57 5.85 -16.84
N PRO A 18 13.37 6.83 -15.93
CA PRO A 18 14.27 7.06 -14.79
C PRO A 18 14.30 5.92 -13.76
N TYR A 19 13.29 5.03 -13.77
CA TYR A 19 13.13 3.94 -12.80
C TYR A 19 13.60 2.58 -13.31
N LYS A 20 14.15 2.52 -14.53
CA LYS A 20 14.52 1.26 -15.20
C LYS A 20 15.50 0.42 -14.38
N GLU A 21 16.48 1.04 -13.73
CA GLU A 21 17.45 0.36 -12.87
C GLU A 21 16.76 -0.23 -11.63
N GLN A 22 15.92 0.57 -10.97
CA GLN A 22 15.16 0.19 -9.77
C GLN A 22 14.23 -0.99 -10.09
N TYR A 23 13.56 -0.97 -11.25
CA TYR A 23 12.71 -2.07 -11.69
C TYR A 23 13.49 -3.35 -11.98
N SER A 24 14.78 -3.26 -12.34
CA SER A 24 15.63 -4.45 -12.54
C SER A 24 15.96 -5.18 -11.23
N HIS A 25 15.82 -4.50 -10.09
CA HIS A 25 16.00 -5.09 -8.77
C HIS A 25 14.73 -5.74 -8.20
N LEU A 26 13.60 -5.63 -8.90
CA LEU A 26 12.32 -6.23 -8.48
C LEU A 26 12.20 -7.67 -8.99
N ASP A 27 12.09 -8.61 -8.08
CA ASP A 27 11.59 -9.96 -8.36
C ASP A 27 10.10 -9.87 -8.70
N GLN A 28 9.77 -10.11 -9.98
CA GLN A 28 8.39 -9.99 -10.49
C GLN A 28 7.42 -10.98 -9.84
N THR A 29 7.92 -11.98 -9.11
CA THR A 29 7.12 -13.00 -8.43
C THR A 29 7.03 -12.77 -6.91
N LYS A 30 8.11 -12.30 -6.28
CA LYS A 30 8.18 -12.13 -4.82
C LYS A 30 7.87 -10.72 -4.35
N ASP A 31 8.23 -9.70 -5.14
CA ASP A 31 8.15 -8.30 -4.70
C ASP A 31 6.84 -7.62 -5.11
N LYS A 32 5.90 -8.37 -5.70
CA LYS A 32 4.64 -7.84 -6.21
C LYS A 32 3.47 -8.72 -5.78
N MET A 33 2.41 -8.08 -5.30
CA MET A 33 1.11 -8.71 -5.14
C MET A 33 0.50 -8.95 -6.53
N PRO A 34 0.20 -10.21 -6.94
CA PRO A 34 -0.41 -10.46 -8.24
C PRO A 34 -1.78 -9.80 -8.35
N VAL A 35 -2.10 -9.26 -9.53
CA VAL A 35 -3.34 -8.49 -9.77
C VAL A 35 -4.62 -9.30 -9.53
N TYR A 36 -4.54 -10.63 -9.56
CA TYR A 36 -5.65 -11.55 -9.34
C TYR A 36 -5.89 -11.90 -7.86
N VAL A 37 -5.01 -11.49 -6.94
CA VAL A 37 -5.21 -11.74 -5.50
C VAL A 37 -6.39 -10.91 -4.98
N ARG A 38 -7.33 -11.58 -4.31
CA ARG A 38 -8.54 -10.97 -3.73
C ARG A 38 -8.82 -11.55 -2.36
N GLN A 39 -9.13 -10.68 -1.41
CA GLN A 39 -9.71 -11.07 -0.12
C GLN A 39 -11.15 -11.56 -0.32
N ASN A 40 -11.65 -12.40 0.59
CA ASN A 40 -13.08 -12.71 0.63
C ASN A 40 -13.88 -11.54 1.24
N THR A 41 -15.22 -11.62 1.23
CA THR A 41 -16.10 -10.54 1.72
C THR A 41 -15.88 -10.22 3.20
N GLU A 42 -15.73 -11.23 4.05
CA GLU A 42 -15.55 -11.05 5.50
C GLU A 42 -14.21 -10.37 5.81
N ASP A 43 -13.13 -10.85 5.18
CA ASP A 43 -11.79 -10.29 5.28
C ASP A 43 -11.76 -8.85 4.77
N THR A 44 -12.44 -8.55 3.65
CA THR A 44 -12.54 -7.20 3.08
C THR A 44 -13.26 -6.23 4.02
N ASN A 45 -14.33 -6.68 4.67
CA ASN A 45 -15.07 -5.85 5.64
C ASN A 45 -14.20 -5.51 6.85
N THR A 46 -13.49 -6.52 7.40
CA THR A 46 -12.56 -6.33 8.51
C THR A 46 -11.43 -5.38 8.13
N PHE A 47 -10.80 -5.61 6.97
CA PHE A 47 -9.76 -4.74 6.43
C PHE A 47 -10.26 -3.29 6.31
N SER A 48 -11.43 -3.08 5.71
CA SER A 48 -11.98 -1.74 5.48
C SER A 48 -12.25 -0.98 6.78
N ASN A 49 -12.78 -1.66 7.81
CA ASN A 49 -13.03 -1.07 9.12
C ASN A 49 -11.72 -0.66 9.82
N ASN A 50 -10.73 -1.55 9.84
CA ASN A 50 -9.41 -1.25 10.39
C ASN A 50 -8.75 -0.10 9.64
N ASN A 51 -8.81 -0.13 8.31
CA ASN A 51 -8.21 0.90 7.47
C ASN A 51 -8.82 2.28 7.76
N ALA A 52 -10.15 2.38 7.88
CA ALA A 52 -10.81 3.64 8.22
C ALA A 52 -10.29 4.22 9.56
N GLN A 53 -10.12 3.37 10.57
CA GLN A 53 -9.56 3.79 11.86
C GLN A 53 -8.10 4.23 11.75
N ILE A 54 -7.27 3.45 11.05
CA ILE A 54 -5.85 3.75 10.81
C ILE A 54 -5.71 5.08 10.07
N TRP A 55 -6.48 5.33 9.01
CA TRP A 55 -6.41 6.58 8.26
C TRP A 55 -6.85 7.79 9.09
N ASN A 56 -7.94 7.66 9.87
CA ASN A 56 -8.43 8.71 10.75
C ASN A 56 -7.39 9.13 11.80
N TYR A 57 -6.58 8.18 12.29
CA TYR A 57 -5.49 8.48 13.21
C TYR A 57 -4.21 8.95 12.48
N GLY A 58 -3.82 8.25 11.41
CA GLY A 58 -2.51 8.37 10.81
C GLY A 58 -2.33 9.59 9.92
N ILE A 59 -3.34 9.98 9.14
CA ILE A 59 -3.24 11.18 8.28
C ILE A 59 -2.92 12.42 9.10
N PRO A 60 -3.66 12.74 10.20
CA PRO A 60 -3.34 13.90 11.02
C PRO A 60 -1.93 13.88 11.62
N VAL A 61 -1.44 12.72 12.06
CA VAL A 61 -0.10 12.58 12.65
C VAL A 61 0.98 12.85 11.59
N VAL A 62 0.89 12.18 10.45
CA VAL A 62 1.85 12.36 9.35
C VAL A 62 1.81 13.79 8.80
N SER A 63 0.61 14.41 8.75
CA SER A 63 0.45 15.81 8.32
C SER A 63 1.17 16.78 9.26
N LYS A 64 1.14 16.53 10.57
CA LYS A 64 1.90 17.30 11.56
C LYS A 64 3.41 17.12 11.37
N TRP A 65 3.87 15.91 11.08
CA TRP A 65 5.29 15.66 10.81
C TRP A 65 5.79 16.36 9.56
N ILE A 66 4.99 16.39 8.49
CA ILE A 66 5.33 17.12 7.26
C ILE A 66 5.51 18.63 7.56
N LEU A 67 4.64 19.21 8.38
CA LEU A 67 4.66 20.65 8.67
C LEU A 67 5.72 21.05 9.69
N ASN A 68 5.89 20.24 10.74
CA ASN A 68 6.59 20.64 11.96
C ASN A 68 7.74 19.70 12.36
N GLY A 69 7.96 18.62 11.62
CA GLY A 69 8.86 17.54 12.03
C GLY A 69 8.34 16.76 13.24
N GLY A 70 9.24 16.04 13.92
CA GLY A 70 8.93 15.28 15.14
C GLY A 70 8.70 13.78 14.96
N VAL A 71 8.98 13.24 13.77
CA VAL A 71 8.78 11.81 13.47
C VAL A 71 9.66 10.92 14.36
N ASP A 72 10.95 11.23 14.53
CA ASP A 72 11.89 10.38 15.26
C ASP A 72 11.47 10.18 16.73
N GLN A 73 10.89 11.20 17.35
CA GLN A 73 10.45 11.14 18.75
C GLN A 73 9.08 10.47 18.92
N GLN A 74 8.26 10.41 17.86
CA GLN A 74 6.87 9.96 17.93
C GLN A 74 6.62 8.63 17.20
N TRP A 75 7.63 8.13 16.48
CA TRP A 75 7.52 6.96 15.61
C TRP A 75 7.03 5.71 16.34
N ASP A 76 7.64 5.38 17.49
CA ASP A 76 7.32 4.13 18.20
C ASP A 76 5.88 4.12 18.72
N GLU A 77 5.40 5.24 19.27
CA GLU A 77 4.02 5.35 19.74
C GLU A 77 3.03 5.35 18.56
N TYR A 78 3.38 6.00 17.45
CA TYR A 78 2.58 5.94 16.23
C TYR A 78 2.43 4.50 15.72
N VAL A 79 3.54 3.75 15.60
CA VAL A 79 3.53 2.35 15.15
C VAL A 79 2.69 1.49 16.09
N LYS A 80 2.85 1.66 17.41
CA LYS A 80 2.05 0.96 18.42
C LYS A 80 0.57 1.26 18.25
N GLN A 81 0.19 2.52 18.06
CA GLN A 81 -1.21 2.90 17.91
C GLN A 81 -1.81 2.38 16.61
N VAL A 82 -1.10 2.49 15.49
CA VAL A 82 -1.54 1.93 14.19
C VAL A 82 -1.69 0.41 14.27
N ASN A 83 -0.82 -0.28 15.01
CA ASN A 83 -0.96 -1.71 15.27
C ASN A 83 -2.20 -2.03 16.13
N ASN A 84 -2.48 -1.25 17.18
CA ASN A 84 -3.69 -1.39 18.00
C ASN A 84 -4.98 -1.18 17.19
N LEU A 85 -4.93 -0.37 16.13
CA LEU A 85 -6.03 -0.12 15.19
C LEU A 85 -6.14 -1.18 14.09
N GLY A 86 -5.36 -2.26 14.16
CA GLY A 86 -5.52 -3.43 13.28
C GLY A 86 -4.54 -3.50 12.09
N MET A 87 -3.44 -2.75 12.10
CA MET A 87 -2.46 -2.82 11.00
C MET A 87 -1.89 -4.22 10.79
N LYS A 88 -1.50 -4.92 11.86
CA LYS A 88 -0.99 -6.30 11.76
C LYS A 88 -2.04 -7.26 11.19
N GLN A 89 -3.29 -7.13 11.65
CA GLN A 89 -4.40 -7.91 11.12
C GLN A 89 -4.61 -7.63 9.62
N ASN A 90 -4.52 -6.37 9.18
CA ASN A 90 -4.62 -6.04 7.75
C ASN A 90 -3.53 -6.71 6.90
N VAL A 91 -2.30 -6.76 7.40
CA VAL A 91 -1.19 -7.48 6.74
C VAL A 91 -1.49 -8.98 6.66
N GLU A 92 -1.96 -9.59 7.75
CA GLU A 92 -2.33 -11.01 7.79
C GLU A 92 -3.47 -11.35 6.82
N LEU A 93 -4.48 -10.48 6.69
CA LEU A 93 -5.59 -10.68 5.75
C LEU A 93 -5.12 -10.66 4.30
N TRP A 94 -4.15 -9.81 3.95
CA TRP A 94 -3.53 -9.81 2.63
C TRP A 94 -2.61 -11.00 2.41
N GLN A 95 -1.87 -11.44 3.43
CA GLN A 95 -1.05 -12.65 3.37
C GLN A 95 -1.92 -13.88 3.12
N LYS A 96 -3.02 -14.03 3.85
CA LYS A 96 -4.01 -15.10 3.65
C LYS A 96 -4.55 -15.12 2.22
N ALA A 97 -4.88 -13.96 1.66
CA ALA A 97 -5.35 -13.86 0.28
C ALA A 97 -4.26 -14.24 -0.74
N TYR A 98 -3.01 -13.83 -0.49
CA TYR A 98 -1.85 -14.20 -1.31
C TYR A 98 -1.64 -15.71 -1.30
N ASP A 99 -1.56 -16.34 -0.13
CA ASP A 99 -1.32 -17.79 0.03
C ASP A 99 -2.43 -18.63 -0.62
N ALA A 100 -3.67 -18.13 -0.62
CA ALA A 100 -4.79 -18.80 -1.27
C ALA A 100 -4.70 -18.76 -2.81
N ALA A 101 -4.11 -17.70 -3.37
CA ALA A 101 -4.09 -17.41 -4.80
C ALA A 101 -2.79 -17.83 -5.50
N VAL A 102 -1.67 -17.83 -4.76
CA VAL A 102 -0.34 -18.21 -5.26
C VAL A 102 -0.01 -19.60 -4.67
N LYS A 103 -0.31 -20.65 -5.44
CA LYS A 103 0.08 -22.03 -5.14
C LYS A 103 1.18 -22.48 -6.08
#